data_AF-A0A453LJL1-F1
#
_entry.id   AF-A0A453LJL1-F1
#
_cell.length_a   1.000
_cell.length_b   1.000
_cell.length_c   1.000
_cell.angle_alpha   90.00
_cell.angle_beta   90.00
_cell.angle_gamma   90.00
#
_symmetry.space_group_name_H-M   'P 1'
#
loop_
_entity.id
_entity.type
_entity.pdbx_description
1 polymer ?
#
loop_
_entity_poly.entity_id
_entity_poly.type
_entity_poly.pdbx_seq_one_letter_code
_entity_poly.pdbx_strand_id
1 'polypeptide(L)'
;CFQRWAITKVIETYLKQRIPLQKHGMVPDYSFSFAMSSCLIAMLPKGFYDRVDDGSIILKNSKRFSFCSDGINLEDGEESIKSDIIILATGFRGDQKLRDIFTANWCRNIVAGSSDTSVPLYRECIHPRIPQLAIVGYSESLTDIYVSERVANWVIHFLAGGFQMPSVRRMEESVAEWTKYKNLYNGKYFRRSCISTVNIWFNDLLCQDIGCNPRRKKGFLAEWFQPYGPADYAGLC
;
A
#
# COMPACT_ATOMS: atom_id res chain seq x y z
N CYS A 1 2.05 21.84 -0.39
CA CYS A 1 2.69 21.13 -1.52
C CYS A 1 4.22 21.29 -1.56
N PHE A 2 4.77 22.51 -1.53
CA PHE A 2 6.22 22.74 -1.62
C PHE A 2 7.05 22.09 -0.51
N GLN A 3 6.66 22.25 0.76
CA GLN A 3 7.39 21.69 1.90
C GLN A 3 7.49 20.15 1.85
N ARG A 4 6.37 19.45 1.60
CA ARG A 4 6.35 17.99 1.44
C ARG A 4 7.26 17.54 0.30
N TRP A 5 7.21 18.23 -0.84
CA TRP A 5 8.06 17.93 -1.99
C TRP A 5 9.55 18.13 -1.67
N ALA A 6 9.90 19.22 -0.98
CA ALA A 6 11.28 19.50 -0.59
C ALA A 6 11.82 18.41 0.36
N ILE A 7 11.04 18.04 1.38
CA ILE A 7 11.42 16.98 2.33
C ILE A 7 11.62 15.65 1.60
N THR A 8 10.70 15.24 0.74
CA THR A 8 10.83 13.97 0.02
C THR A 8 12.03 13.97 -0.92
N LYS A 9 12.38 15.11 -1.52
CA LYS A 9 13.60 15.24 -2.34
C LYS A 9 14.88 15.19 -1.54
N VAL A 10 14.93 15.80 -0.36
CA VAL A 10 16.08 15.68 0.54
C VAL A 10 16.29 14.22 0.95
N ILE A 11 15.21 13.52 1.34
CA ILE A 11 15.27 12.09 1.69
C ILE A 11 15.69 11.25 0.49
N GLU A 12 15.14 11.51 -0.69
CA GLU A 12 15.51 10.80 -1.93
C GLU A 12 17.01 10.93 -2.22
N THR A 13 17.56 12.14 -2.12
CA THR A 13 18.99 12.39 -2.30
C THR A 13 19.82 11.66 -1.25
N TYR A 14 19.42 11.73 0.02
CA TYR A 14 20.10 11.01 1.11
C TYR A 14 20.13 9.51 0.88
N LEU A 15 18.99 8.90 0.52
CA LEU A 15 18.90 7.46 0.26
C LEU A 15 19.74 7.05 -0.96
N LYS A 16 19.74 7.84 -2.03
CA LYS A 16 20.60 7.59 -3.20
C LYS A 16 22.10 7.67 -2.88
N GLN A 17 22.49 8.49 -1.90
CA GLN A 17 23.88 8.58 -1.44
C GLN A 17 24.26 7.44 -0.49
N ARG A 18 23.33 7.00 0.37
CA ARG A 18 23.58 5.95 1.37
C ARG A 18 23.46 4.54 0.82
N ILE A 19 22.55 4.32 -0.10
CA ILE A 19 22.29 3.01 -0.71
C ILE A 19 22.98 3.02 -2.07
N PRO A 20 23.87 2.05 -2.38
CA PRO A 20 24.66 2.03 -3.61
C PRO A 20 23.84 1.63 -4.86
N LEU A 21 22.58 2.07 -4.95
CA LEU A 21 21.69 1.83 -6.10
C LEU A 21 22.34 2.30 -7.41
N GLN A 22 22.99 3.46 -7.40
CA GLN A 22 23.64 4.01 -8.60
C GLN A 22 24.88 3.19 -9.00
N LYS A 23 25.70 2.78 -8.03
CA LYS A 23 26.88 1.92 -8.25
C LYS A 23 26.50 0.63 -8.98
N HIS A 24 25.32 0.07 -8.68
CA HIS A 24 24.85 -1.18 -9.24
C HIS A 24 23.79 -1.03 -10.35
N GLY A 25 23.53 0.19 -10.85
CA GLY A 25 22.54 0.39 -11.93
C GLY A 25 21.08 0.08 -11.54
N MET A 26 20.75 0.13 -10.25
CA MET A 26 19.44 -0.23 -9.69
C MET A 26 18.62 0.98 -9.22
N VAL A 27 18.94 2.19 -9.69
CA VAL A 27 18.15 3.39 -9.36
C VAL A 27 16.77 3.27 -10.02
N PRO A 28 15.66 3.33 -9.25
CA PRO A 28 14.32 3.23 -9.82
C PRO A 28 14.01 4.39 -10.79
N ASP A 29 13.13 4.12 -11.77
CA ASP A 29 12.63 5.11 -12.74
C ASP A 29 11.51 6.00 -12.18
N TYR A 30 11.18 5.83 -10.89
CA TYR A 30 10.19 6.63 -10.17
C TYR A 30 10.78 7.34 -8.96
N SER A 31 10.10 8.40 -8.51
CA SER A 31 10.54 9.19 -7.34
C SER A 31 10.31 8.47 -6.01
N PHE A 32 11.08 8.84 -4.98
CA PHE A 32 10.84 8.35 -3.62
C PHE A 32 9.43 8.68 -3.11
N SER A 33 8.90 9.87 -3.44
CA SER A 33 7.54 10.25 -3.05
C SER A 33 6.49 9.33 -3.66
N PHE A 34 6.69 8.90 -4.91
CA PHE A 34 5.80 7.95 -5.58
C PHE A 34 5.93 6.54 -4.97
N ALA A 35 7.15 6.13 -4.63
CA ALA A 35 7.39 4.85 -3.97
C ALA A 35 6.67 4.78 -2.61
N MET A 36 6.71 5.87 -1.83
CA MET A 36 5.99 5.99 -0.56
C MET A 36 4.47 5.93 -0.72
N SER A 37 3.91 6.66 -1.70
CA SER A 37 2.45 6.67 -1.95
C SER A 37 1.93 5.36 -2.54
N SER A 38 2.80 4.58 -3.17
CA SER A 38 2.46 3.32 -3.84
C SER A 38 2.91 2.07 -3.07
N CYS A 39 3.47 2.24 -1.87
CA CYS A 39 4.00 1.15 -1.04
C CYS A 39 5.05 0.29 -1.77
N LEU A 40 5.90 0.92 -2.59
CA LEU A 40 6.99 0.24 -3.33
C LEU A 40 8.32 0.25 -2.58
N ILE A 41 8.31 0.64 -1.31
CA ILE A 41 9.52 0.65 -0.48
C ILE A 41 9.61 -0.68 0.25
N ALA A 42 10.80 -1.28 0.18
CA ALA A 42 11.13 -2.51 0.89
C ALA A 42 12.34 -2.31 1.78
N MET A 43 12.42 -3.11 2.84
CA MET A 43 13.60 -3.19 3.69
C MET A 43 14.60 -4.15 3.06
N LEU A 44 15.87 -3.74 3.02
CA LEU A 44 16.95 -4.59 2.56
C LEU A 44 17.39 -5.54 3.68
N PRO A 45 17.58 -6.84 3.39
CA PRO A 45 18.23 -7.75 4.32
C PRO A 45 19.63 -7.25 4.71
N LYS A 46 20.04 -7.54 5.95
CA LYS A 46 21.40 -7.23 6.41
C LYS A 46 22.44 -7.90 5.49
N GLY A 47 23.43 -7.14 5.06
CA GLY A 47 24.51 -7.61 4.18
C GLY A 47 24.10 -7.88 2.74
N PHE A 48 22.94 -7.37 2.28
CA PHE A 48 22.51 -7.53 0.89
C PHE A 48 23.57 -7.03 -0.10
N TYR A 49 24.06 -5.80 0.07
CA TYR A 49 25.06 -5.23 -0.84
C TYR A 49 26.46 -5.81 -0.65
N ASP A 50 26.81 -6.33 0.54
CA ASP A 50 28.07 -7.05 0.73
C ASP A 50 28.11 -8.28 -0.20
N ARG A 51 26.98 -8.99 -0.33
CA ARG A 51 26.84 -10.11 -1.27
C ARG A 51 26.74 -9.71 -2.74
N VAL A 52 26.34 -8.48 -3.03
CA VAL A 52 26.39 -7.95 -4.39
C VAL A 52 27.83 -7.61 -4.75
N ASP A 53 28.57 -7.01 -3.81
CA ASP A 53 29.96 -6.60 -3.99
C ASP A 53 30.92 -7.81 -4.07
N ASP A 54 30.66 -8.90 -3.35
CA ASP A 54 31.45 -10.13 -3.43
C ASP A 54 31.07 -11.05 -4.61
N GLY A 55 30.03 -10.70 -5.37
CA GLY A 55 29.58 -11.43 -6.55
C GLY A 55 28.62 -12.59 -6.28
N SER A 56 28.24 -12.85 -5.02
CA SER A 56 27.24 -13.88 -4.66
C SER A 56 25.82 -13.55 -5.17
N ILE A 57 25.51 -12.26 -5.34
CA ILE A 57 24.26 -11.77 -5.92
C ILE A 57 24.60 -10.91 -7.14
N ILE A 58 24.22 -11.38 -8.32
CA ILE A 58 24.38 -10.63 -9.56
C ILE A 58 23.05 -9.93 -9.88
N LEU A 59 23.07 -8.60 -9.84
CA LEU A 59 21.89 -7.79 -10.16
C LEU A 59 21.79 -7.58 -11.66
N LYS A 60 20.61 -7.89 -12.22
CA LYS A 60 20.27 -7.66 -13.63
C LYS A 60 18.99 -6.86 -13.70
N ASN A 61 19.01 -5.74 -14.42
CA ASN A 61 17.83 -4.92 -14.67
C ASN A 61 17.27 -5.27 -16.05
N SER A 62 16.16 -5.98 -16.07
CA SER A 62 15.40 -6.27 -17.29
C SER A 62 13.91 -6.27 -16.96
N LYS A 63 13.11 -5.67 -17.84
CA LYS A 63 11.66 -5.56 -17.75
C LYS A 63 10.97 -6.80 -18.33
N ARG A 64 11.65 -7.57 -19.18
CA ARG A 64 11.08 -8.69 -19.91
C ARG A 64 12.03 -9.87 -19.98
N PHE A 65 11.51 -11.06 -19.74
CA PHE A 65 12.26 -12.29 -19.86
C PHE A 65 11.37 -13.39 -20.43
N SER A 66 12.00 -14.39 -21.03
CA SER A 66 11.36 -15.63 -21.47
C SER A 66 12.11 -16.82 -20.88
N PHE A 67 11.41 -17.96 -20.75
CA PHE A 67 12.04 -19.20 -20.31
C PHE A 67 12.74 -19.89 -21.49
N CYS A 68 13.88 -20.50 -21.23
CA CYS A 68 14.55 -21.43 -22.14
C CYS A 68 14.75 -22.78 -21.47
N SER A 69 15.25 -23.76 -22.23
CA SER A 69 15.42 -25.15 -21.76
C SER A 69 16.32 -25.28 -20.53
N ASP A 70 17.26 -24.35 -20.33
CA ASP A 70 18.26 -24.38 -19.28
C ASP A 70 18.26 -23.12 -18.39
N GLY A 71 17.22 -22.28 -18.45
CA GLY A 71 17.13 -21.07 -17.63
C GLY A 71 16.18 -20.00 -18.17
N ILE A 72 16.66 -18.75 -18.22
CA ILE A 72 15.91 -17.59 -18.74
C ILE A 72 16.73 -16.78 -19.74
N ASN A 73 16.03 -16.15 -20.68
CA ASN A 73 16.58 -15.15 -21.59
C ASN A 73 16.06 -13.77 -21.19
N LEU A 74 16.96 -12.83 -20.91
CA LEU A 74 16.64 -11.43 -20.68
C LEU A 74 16.49 -10.73 -22.03
N GLU A 75 15.27 -10.29 -22.36
CA GLU A 75 14.94 -9.77 -23.70
C GLU A 75 15.60 -8.40 -23.96
N ASP A 76 15.81 -7.59 -22.91
CA ASP A 76 16.34 -6.24 -23.06
C ASP A 76 17.87 -6.20 -23.29
N GLY A 77 18.57 -7.30 -22.98
CA GLY A 77 20.03 -7.38 -23.05
C GLY A 77 20.56 -8.51 -23.94
N GLU A 78 19.66 -9.27 -24.58
CA GLU A 78 19.98 -10.48 -25.34
C GLU A 78 20.93 -11.43 -24.57
N GLU A 79 20.71 -11.55 -23.26
CA GLU A 79 21.54 -12.34 -22.35
C GLU A 79 20.78 -13.59 -21.89
N SER A 80 21.44 -14.75 -21.95
CA SER A 80 20.89 -16.01 -21.43
C SER A 80 21.53 -16.36 -20.09
N ILE A 81 20.70 -16.65 -19.09
CA ILE A 81 21.12 -16.99 -17.72
C ILE A 81 20.69 -18.42 -17.44
N LYS A 82 21.68 -19.32 -17.37
CA LYS A 82 21.46 -20.70 -16.93
C LYS A 82 21.03 -20.73 -15.48
N SER A 83 19.99 -21.50 -15.17
CA SER A 83 19.39 -21.55 -13.83
C SER A 83 18.85 -22.94 -13.52
N ASP A 84 19.26 -23.52 -12.39
CA ASP A 84 18.67 -24.78 -11.89
C ASP A 84 17.28 -24.56 -11.27
N ILE A 85 17.08 -23.39 -10.65
CA ILE A 85 15.85 -23.00 -9.95
C ILE A 85 15.50 -21.56 -10.31
N ILE A 86 14.24 -21.32 -10.64
CA ILE A 86 13.71 -19.99 -10.90
C ILE A 86 12.62 -19.67 -9.87
N ILE A 87 12.80 -18.59 -9.10
CA ILE A 87 11.86 -18.13 -8.08
C ILE A 87 11.20 -16.82 -8.55
N LEU A 88 9.90 -16.87 -8.84
CA LEU A 88 9.13 -15.69 -9.25
C LEU A 88 8.60 -14.93 -8.02
N ALA A 89 9.37 -13.92 -7.58
CA ALA A 89 8.99 -13.02 -6.48
C ALA A 89 8.11 -11.82 -6.94
N THR A 90 7.13 -12.06 -7.83
CA THR A 90 6.36 -11.01 -8.53
C THR A 90 5.12 -10.51 -7.78
N GLY A 91 5.00 -10.79 -6.48
CA GLY A 91 3.88 -10.36 -5.64
C GLY A 91 2.62 -11.24 -5.76
N PHE A 92 1.47 -10.69 -5.36
CA PHE A 92 0.20 -11.42 -5.25
C PHE A 92 -0.95 -10.70 -5.96
N ARG A 93 -1.94 -11.47 -6.43
CA ARG A 93 -3.19 -10.96 -7.03
C ARG A 93 -4.27 -10.78 -5.94
N GLY A 94 -4.19 -9.71 -5.15
CA GLY A 94 -5.12 -9.45 -4.05
C GLY A 94 -6.60 -9.45 -4.47
N ASP A 95 -6.91 -8.87 -5.63
CA ASP A 95 -8.27 -8.84 -6.17
C ASP A 95 -8.82 -10.22 -6.46
N GLN A 96 -7.99 -11.09 -7.04
CA GLN A 96 -8.38 -12.45 -7.37
C GLN A 96 -8.65 -13.24 -6.10
N LYS A 97 -7.77 -13.10 -5.09
CA LYS A 97 -7.98 -13.70 -3.75
C LYS A 97 -9.31 -13.23 -3.15
N LEU A 98 -9.63 -11.93 -3.25
CA LEU A 98 -10.89 -11.40 -2.73
C LEU A 98 -12.12 -11.98 -3.46
N ARG A 99 -12.05 -12.12 -4.79
CA ARG A 99 -13.13 -12.76 -5.56
C ARG A 99 -13.29 -14.23 -5.21
N ASP A 100 -12.20 -14.95 -5.01
CA ASP A 100 -12.22 -16.40 -4.81
C ASP A 100 -12.72 -16.82 -3.42
N ILE A 101 -12.82 -15.89 -2.47
CA ILE A 101 -13.49 -16.12 -1.17
C ILE A 101 -14.99 -16.38 -1.37
N PHE A 102 -15.62 -15.80 -2.39
CA PHE A 102 -17.07 -15.89 -2.57
C PHE A 102 -17.45 -17.04 -3.50
N THR A 103 -18.44 -17.83 -3.08
CA THR A 103 -19.07 -18.84 -3.93
C THR A 103 -20.12 -18.23 -4.86
N ALA A 104 -20.85 -17.21 -4.38
CA ALA A 104 -21.91 -16.57 -5.13
C ALA A 104 -21.35 -15.68 -6.26
N ASN A 105 -21.72 -15.99 -7.51
CA ASN A 105 -21.22 -15.31 -8.70
C ASN A 105 -21.41 -13.78 -8.66
N TRP A 106 -22.53 -13.30 -8.12
CA TRP A 106 -22.78 -11.85 -8.04
C TRP A 106 -21.79 -11.14 -7.11
N CYS A 107 -21.44 -11.73 -5.95
CA CYS A 107 -20.40 -11.19 -5.05
C CYS A 107 -19.04 -11.19 -5.73
N ARG A 108 -18.67 -12.33 -6.36
CA ARG A 108 -17.39 -12.47 -7.09
C ARG A 108 -17.23 -11.39 -8.15
N ASN A 109 -18.32 -11.01 -8.82
CA ASN A 109 -18.30 -10.02 -9.89
C ASN A 109 -18.10 -8.59 -9.36
N ILE A 110 -18.72 -8.24 -8.22
CA ILE A 110 -18.71 -6.84 -7.73
C ILE A 110 -17.61 -6.55 -6.71
N VAL A 111 -17.18 -7.53 -5.90
CA VAL A 111 -16.39 -7.28 -4.67
C VAL A 111 -15.07 -6.54 -4.90
N ALA A 112 -14.42 -6.79 -6.04
CA ALA A 112 -13.16 -6.14 -6.40
C ALA A 112 -13.31 -5.11 -7.55
N GLY A 113 -14.55 -4.73 -7.90
CA GLY A 113 -14.84 -3.76 -8.96
C GLY A 113 -14.35 -4.19 -10.34
N SER A 114 -14.12 -3.23 -11.23
CA SER A 114 -13.47 -3.47 -12.53
C SER A 114 -11.96 -3.30 -12.43
N SER A 115 -11.17 -3.91 -13.32
CA SER A 115 -9.70 -3.88 -13.28
C SER A 115 -9.09 -2.49 -13.46
N ASP A 116 -9.85 -1.55 -14.01
CA ASP A 116 -9.48 -0.15 -14.28
C ASP A 116 -9.75 0.81 -13.10
N THR A 117 -10.42 0.35 -12.05
CA THR A 117 -10.84 1.16 -10.90
C THR A 117 -10.29 0.58 -9.60
N SER A 118 -10.14 1.41 -8.56
CA SER A 118 -9.73 0.88 -7.26
C SER A 118 -10.82 -0.02 -6.67
N VAL A 119 -10.44 -0.95 -5.79
CA VAL A 119 -11.40 -1.86 -5.17
C VAL A 119 -12.42 -1.06 -4.33
N PRO A 120 -13.74 -1.26 -4.54
CA PRO A 120 -14.76 -0.33 -4.06
C PRO A 120 -15.11 -0.57 -2.59
N LEU A 121 -14.17 -0.27 -1.69
CA LEU A 121 -14.33 -0.42 -0.25
C LEU A 121 -14.41 0.94 0.43
N TYR A 122 -15.56 1.24 1.03
CA TYR A 122 -15.71 2.36 1.93
C TYR A 122 -14.82 2.16 3.15
N ARG A 123 -14.03 3.19 3.48
CA ARG A 123 -12.98 3.13 4.51
C ARG A 123 -12.01 1.96 4.34
N GLU A 124 -11.75 1.55 3.09
CA GLU A 124 -10.91 0.39 2.78
C GLU A 124 -11.41 -0.92 3.43
N CYS A 125 -12.68 -0.98 3.86
CA CYS A 125 -13.22 -2.07 4.68
C CYS A 125 -14.58 -2.61 4.22
N ILE A 126 -15.58 -1.73 4.00
CA ILE A 126 -16.96 -2.13 3.75
C ILE A 126 -17.29 -1.99 2.26
N HIS A 127 -17.76 -3.06 1.65
CA HIS A 127 -18.29 -2.97 0.29
C HIS A 127 -19.72 -2.38 0.33
N PRO A 128 -20.02 -1.25 -0.35
CA PRO A 128 -21.30 -0.54 -0.20
C PRO A 128 -22.55 -1.38 -0.52
N ARG A 129 -22.41 -2.39 -1.38
CA ARG A 129 -23.52 -3.24 -1.85
C ARG A 129 -23.48 -4.70 -1.39
N ILE A 130 -22.48 -5.12 -0.61
CA ILE A 130 -22.46 -6.47 -0.06
C ILE A 130 -22.81 -6.36 1.42
N PRO A 131 -24.02 -6.78 1.83
CA PRO A 131 -24.44 -6.67 3.22
C PRO A 131 -23.67 -7.65 4.10
N GLN A 132 -23.55 -7.33 5.40
CA GLN A 132 -23.00 -8.23 6.43
C GLN A 132 -21.58 -8.74 6.14
N LEU A 133 -20.75 -7.89 5.51
CA LEU A 133 -19.37 -8.20 5.19
C LEU A 133 -18.47 -7.01 5.55
N ALA A 134 -17.39 -7.30 6.27
CA ALA A 134 -16.26 -6.40 6.46
C ALA A 134 -14.98 -7.10 6.02
N ILE A 135 -14.15 -6.41 5.24
CA ILE A 135 -12.86 -6.90 4.76
C ILE A 135 -11.77 -6.09 5.46
N VAL A 136 -11.01 -6.73 6.34
CA VAL A 136 -9.92 -6.08 7.06
C VAL A 136 -8.58 -6.52 6.47
N GLY A 137 -7.68 -5.56 6.22
CA GLY A 137 -6.33 -5.85 5.71
C GLY A 137 -6.21 -5.95 4.19
N TYR A 138 -7.19 -5.43 3.42
CA TYR A 138 -7.05 -5.33 1.97
C TYR A 138 -6.13 -4.16 1.56
N SER A 139 -6.21 -3.02 2.25
CA SER A 139 -5.34 -1.87 2.00
C SER A 139 -3.94 -2.08 2.56
N GLU A 140 -2.95 -1.54 1.84
CA GLU A 140 -1.54 -1.65 2.21
C GLU A 140 -1.05 -0.36 2.89
N SER A 141 -0.17 -0.53 3.87
CA SER A 141 0.52 0.54 4.57
C SER A 141 1.91 0.09 5.02
N LEU A 142 2.83 1.04 5.15
CA LEU A 142 4.12 0.78 5.79
C LEU A 142 3.99 0.34 7.26
N THR A 143 2.80 0.47 7.84
CA THR A 143 2.42 0.01 9.18
C THR A 143 1.12 -0.81 9.15
N ASP A 144 1.08 -1.88 8.34
CA ASP A 144 -0.12 -2.72 8.11
C ASP A 144 -0.81 -3.23 9.38
N ILE A 145 -0.04 -3.67 10.37
CA ILE A 145 -0.59 -4.17 11.64
C ILE A 145 -1.46 -3.09 12.30
N TYR A 146 -0.94 -1.86 12.35
CA TYR A 146 -1.60 -0.73 12.98
C TYR A 146 -2.86 -0.31 12.20
N VAL A 147 -2.81 -0.27 10.86
CA VAL A 147 -3.99 0.03 10.04
C VAL A 147 -5.07 -1.04 10.22
N SER A 148 -4.68 -2.32 10.19
CA SER A 148 -5.62 -3.43 10.34
C SER A 148 -6.30 -3.43 11.71
N GLU A 149 -5.53 -3.16 12.78
CA GLU A 149 -6.07 -2.97 14.13
C GLU A 149 -7.09 -1.82 14.17
N ARG A 150 -6.79 -0.70 13.51
CA ARG A 150 -7.66 0.48 13.53
C ARG A 150 -8.95 0.27 12.77
N VAL A 151 -8.89 -0.37 11.62
CA VAL A 151 -10.08 -0.77 10.85
C VAL A 151 -10.89 -1.81 11.63
N ALA A 152 -10.25 -2.81 12.25
CA ALA A 152 -10.95 -3.80 13.06
C ALA A 152 -11.70 -3.15 14.23
N ASN A 153 -11.06 -2.22 14.95
CA ASN A 153 -11.71 -1.46 16.01
C ASN A 153 -12.89 -0.63 15.47
N TRP A 154 -12.73 0.05 14.33
CA TRP A 154 -13.84 0.76 13.69
C TRP A 154 -15.02 -0.16 13.35
N VAL A 155 -14.76 -1.39 12.89
CA VAL A 155 -15.80 -2.41 12.68
C VAL A 155 -16.47 -2.82 14.00
N ILE A 156 -15.71 -3.00 15.08
CA ILE A 156 -16.27 -3.35 16.39
C ILE A 156 -17.22 -2.24 16.88
N HIS A 157 -16.81 -0.97 16.78
CA HIS A 157 -17.65 0.17 17.15
C HIS A 157 -18.94 0.23 16.30
N PHE A 158 -18.86 -0.09 15.01
CA PHE A 158 -20.03 -0.21 14.16
C PHE A 158 -20.97 -1.33 14.62
N LEU A 159 -20.44 -2.53 14.85
CA LEU A 159 -21.22 -3.69 15.27
C LEU A 159 -21.86 -3.50 16.66
N ALA A 160 -21.22 -2.73 17.53
CA ALA A 160 -21.76 -2.33 18.83
C ALA A 160 -22.84 -1.23 18.73
N GLY A 161 -23.13 -0.72 17.53
CA GLY A 161 -24.09 0.37 17.30
C GLY A 161 -23.57 1.76 17.70
N GLY A 162 -22.26 1.91 17.90
CA GLY A 162 -21.62 3.18 18.28
C GLY A 162 -21.76 4.27 17.22
N PHE A 163 -21.92 3.88 15.96
CA PHE A 163 -22.30 4.78 14.87
C PHE A 163 -23.10 4.04 13.80
N GLN A 164 -23.73 4.81 12.90
CA GLN A 164 -24.48 4.27 11.76
C GLN A 164 -23.71 4.49 10.47
N MET A 165 -23.73 3.50 9.58
CA MET A 165 -23.15 3.66 8.25
C MET A 165 -23.92 4.72 7.46
N PRO A 166 -23.23 5.52 6.63
CA PRO A 166 -23.92 6.40 5.71
C PRO A 166 -24.66 5.59 4.63
N SER A 167 -25.52 6.24 3.87
CA SER A 167 -26.22 5.59 2.76
C SER A 167 -25.25 5.01 1.72
N VAL A 168 -25.69 3.96 1.01
CA VAL A 168 -24.91 3.32 -0.08
C VAL A 168 -24.36 4.37 -1.06
N ARG A 169 -25.20 5.33 -1.46
CA ARG A 169 -24.79 6.42 -2.34
C ARG A 169 -23.61 7.22 -1.78
N ARG A 170 -23.63 7.60 -0.50
CA ARG A 170 -22.53 8.34 0.13
C ARG A 170 -21.26 7.52 0.25
N MET A 171 -21.40 6.21 0.53
CA MET A 171 -20.26 5.29 0.52
C MET A 171 -19.63 5.21 -0.87
N GLU A 172 -20.44 5.11 -1.93
CA GLU A 172 -19.98 5.09 -3.33
C GLU A 172 -19.33 6.42 -3.75
N GLU A 173 -19.88 7.56 -3.34
CA GLU A 173 -19.28 8.89 -3.55
C GLU A 173 -17.88 8.97 -2.91
N SER A 174 -17.74 8.46 -1.68
CA SER A 174 -16.44 8.39 -1.00
C SER A 174 -15.47 7.45 -1.72
N VAL A 175 -15.91 6.27 -2.15
CA VAL A 175 -15.10 5.33 -2.94
C VAL A 175 -14.61 5.97 -4.24
N ALA A 176 -15.45 6.74 -4.92
CA ALA A 176 -15.07 7.46 -6.13
C ALA A 176 -14.02 8.54 -5.86
N GLU A 177 -14.12 9.28 -4.76
CA GLU A 177 -13.10 10.24 -4.33
C GLU A 177 -11.75 9.56 -4.03
N TRP A 178 -11.77 8.46 -3.28
CA TRP A 178 -10.59 7.65 -2.99
C TRP A 178 -9.97 7.06 -4.26
N THR A 179 -10.79 6.67 -5.23
CA THR A 179 -10.30 6.20 -6.54
C THR A 179 -9.54 7.31 -7.27
N LYS A 180 -10.06 8.55 -7.28
CA LYS A 180 -9.36 9.70 -7.87
C LYS A 180 -8.02 9.95 -7.18
N TYR A 181 -8.00 9.90 -5.85
CA TYR A 181 -6.78 10.00 -5.05
C TYR A 181 -5.76 8.92 -5.44
N LYS A 182 -6.14 7.64 -5.43
CA LYS A 182 -5.24 6.52 -5.73
C LYS A 182 -4.71 6.60 -7.17
N ASN A 183 -5.55 6.97 -8.13
CA ASN A 183 -5.11 7.16 -9.52
C ASN A 183 -4.05 8.27 -9.64
N LEU A 184 -4.22 9.37 -8.90
CA LEU A 184 -3.30 10.50 -8.93
C LEU A 184 -1.96 10.18 -8.23
N TYR A 185 -2.00 9.52 -7.07
CA TYR A 185 -0.81 9.37 -6.22
C TYR A 185 -0.15 7.99 -6.27
N ASN A 186 -0.90 6.93 -6.51
CA ASN A 186 -0.38 5.56 -6.56
C ASN A 186 -0.09 5.12 -8.01
N GLY A 187 -0.55 5.91 -9.00
CA GLY A 187 -0.35 5.66 -10.43
C GLY A 187 -0.81 4.26 -10.81
N LYS A 188 -0.01 3.54 -11.61
CA LYS A 188 -0.32 2.17 -12.05
C LYS A 188 -0.49 1.13 -10.92
N TYR A 189 -0.12 1.47 -9.69
CA TYR A 189 -0.25 0.60 -8.51
C TYR A 189 -1.49 0.91 -7.66
N PHE A 190 -2.44 1.69 -8.18
CA PHE A 190 -3.67 2.10 -7.47
C PHE A 190 -4.44 0.94 -6.82
N ARG A 191 -4.41 -0.26 -7.42
CA ARG A 191 -5.08 -1.45 -6.90
C ARG A 191 -4.46 -2.04 -5.63
N ARG A 192 -3.20 -1.73 -5.33
CA ARG A 192 -2.59 -2.08 -4.02
C ARG A 192 -3.28 -1.35 -2.87
N SER A 193 -4.05 -0.31 -3.16
CA SER A 193 -4.77 0.48 -2.17
C SER A 193 -3.84 1.02 -1.07
N CYS A 194 -2.63 1.42 -1.46
CA CYS A 194 -1.66 1.94 -0.50
C CYS A 194 -2.15 3.26 0.10
N ILE A 195 -2.19 3.32 1.44
CA ILE A 195 -2.63 4.50 2.20
C ILE A 195 -1.52 5.11 3.06
N SER A 196 -0.28 4.63 2.92
CA SER A 196 0.87 5.05 3.75
C SER A 196 1.04 6.56 3.87
N THR A 197 0.90 7.31 2.78
CA THR A 197 1.12 8.77 2.81
C THR A 197 -0.07 9.57 3.34
N VAL A 198 -1.21 8.93 3.54
CA VAL A 198 -2.43 9.51 4.10
C VAL A 198 -2.89 8.77 5.36
N ASN A 199 -2.02 7.97 5.97
CA ASN A 199 -2.35 7.10 7.10
C ASN A 199 -2.93 7.89 8.29
N ILE A 200 -2.36 9.06 8.62
CA ILE A 200 -2.88 9.95 9.67
C ILE A 200 -4.31 10.39 9.34
N TRP A 201 -4.50 10.95 8.14
CA TRP A 201 -5.82 11.42 7.70
C TRP A 201 -6.86 10.29 7.63
N PHE A 202 -6.46 9.10 7.18
CA PHE A 202 -7.32 7.92 7.17
C PHE A 202 -7.77 7.55 8.59
N ASN A 203 -6.85 7.53 9.55
CA ASN A 203 -7.20 7.29 10.96
C ASN A 203 -8.09 8.39 11.53
N ASP A 204 -7.89 9.65 11.13
CA ASP A 204 -8.76 10.76 11.53
C ASP A 204 -10.20 10.55 11.07
N LEU A 205 -10.41 10.03 9.84
CA LEU A 205 -11.73 9.68 9.33
C LEU A 205 -12.38 8.57 10.17
N LEU A 206 -11.63 7.51 10.51
CA LEU A 206 -12.14 6.45 11.37
C LEU A 206 -12.50 6.98 12.77
N CYS A 207 -11.68 7.87 13.33
CA CYS A 207 -11.96 8.50 14.61
C CYS A 207 -13.23 9.36 14.56
N GLN A 208 -13.40 10.14 13.50
CA GLN A 208 -14.60 10.97 13.30
C GLN A 208 -15.86 10.12 13.20
N ASP A 209 -15.82 9.00 12.47
CA ASP A 209 -16.95 8.09 12.35
C ASP A 209 -17.35 7.50 13.72
N ILE A 210 -16.37 7.17 14.58
CA ILE A 210 -16.58 6.65 15.95
C ILE A 210 -16.95 7.79 16.94
N GLY A 211 -16.95 9.06 16.52
CA GLY A 211 -17.20 10.20 17.41
C GLY A 211 -16.04 10.56 18.34
N CYS A 212 -14.83 10.09 18.03
CA CYS A 212 -13.61 10.38 18.78
C CYS A 212 -12.86 11.59 18.19
N ASN A 213 -12.18 12.35 19.06
CA ASN A 213 -11.31 13.43 18.60
C ASN A 213 -10.11 12.86 17.81
N PRO A 214 -9.92 13.25 16.54
CA PRO A 214 -8.79 12.81 15.73
C PRO A 214 -7.45 13.41 16.18
N ARG A 215 -7.46 14.58 16.85
CA ARG A 215 -6.23 15.18 17.39
C ARG A 215 -5.86 14.50 18.71
N ARG A 216 -4.70 13.84 18.75
CA ARG A 216 -4.27 12.97 19.85
C ARG A 216 -3.09 13.51 20.62
N LYS A 217 -2.31 14.44 20.07
CA LYS A 217 -1.15 14.98 20.77
C LYS A 217 -1.57 16.08 21.74
N LYS A 218 -0.86 16.16 22.87
CA LYS A 218 -1.09 17.21 23.86
C LYS A 218 -0.38 18.49 23.43
N GLY A 219 -1.18 19.48 23.03
CA GLY A 219 -0.72 20.83 22.68
C GLY A 219 -0.45 21.03 21.19
N PHE A 220 -0.55 22.29 20.76
CA PHE A 220 -0.48 22.69 19.36
C PHE A 220 0.85 22.29 18.69
N LEU A 221 1.99 22.48 19.35
CA LEU A 221 3.29 22.15 18.76
C LEU A 221 3.47 20.64 18.58
N ALA A 222 3.05 19.84 19.56
CA ALA A 222 3.15 18.39 19.45
C ALA A 222 2.28 17.86 18.30
N GLU A 223 1.08 18.41 18.16
CA GLU A 223 0.12 18.05 17.11
C GLU A 223 0.66 18.29 15.68
N TRP A 224 1.47 19.34 15.50
CA TRP A 224 2.01 19.70 14.19
C TRP A 224 3.36 19.06 13.87
N PHE A 225 4.20 18.81 14.87
CA PHE A 225 5.60 18.44 14.65
C PHE A 225 5.98 17.04 15.12
N GLN A 226 5.22 16.42 16.03
CA GLN A 226 5.53 15.05 16.46
C GLN A 226 4.92 14.02 15.50
N PRO A 227 5.62 12.92 15.21
CA PRO A 227 5.04 11.84 14.44
C PRO A 227 3.89 11.20 15.21
N TYR A 228 2.81 10.92 14.49
CA TYR A 228 1.74 10.06 14.94
C TYR A 228 2.19 8.59 14.90
N GLY A 229 1.85 7.83 15.94
CA GLY A 229 2.14 6.41 16.03
C GLY A 229 1.07 5.64 16.79
N PRO A 230 1.19 4.31 16.87
CA PRO A 230 0.18 3.45 17.48
C PRO A 230 -0.20 3.84 18.92
N ALA A 231 0.77 4.30 19.71
CA ALA A 231 0.55 4.72 21.10
C ALA A 231 -0.42 5.92 21.24
N ASP A 232 -0.55 6.78 20.23
CA ASP A 232 -1.46 7.93 20.26
C ASP A 232 -2.94 7.53 20.20
N TYR A 233 -3.19 6.31 19.72
CA TYR A 233 -4.51 5.70 19.59
C TYR A 233 -4.77 4.63 20.64
N ALA A 234 -3.85 4.46 21.61
CA ALA A 234 -4.06 3.58 22.75
C ALA A 234 -5.29 4.04 23.54
N GLY A 235 -6.23 3.11 23.78
CA GLY A 235 -7.49 3.38 24.49
C GLY A 235 -8.69 3.74 23.61
N LEU A 236 -8.57 3.69 22.28
CA LEU A 236 -9.70 3.72 21.33
C LEU A 236 -10.23 2.31 21.00
N CYS A 237 -10.23 1.44 22.01
CA CYS A 237 -10.79 0.08 21.94
C CYS A 237 -12.23 0.11 22.46
#